data_AF-A0A958HWZ7-F1
#
_entry.id   AF-A0A958HWZ7-F1
#
_cell.length_a   1.000
_cell.length_b   1.000
_cell.length_c   1.000
_cell.angle_alpha   90.00
_cell.angle_beta   90.00
_cell.angle_gamma   90.00
#
_symmetry.space_group_name_H-M   'P 1'
#
loop_
_entity.id
_entity.type
_entity.pdbx_description
1 polymer ?
#
loop_
_entity_poly.entity_id
_entity_poly.type
_entity_poly.pdbx_seq_one_letter_code
_entity_poly.pdbx_strand_id
1 'polypeptide(L)'
;VEDITSPFLVVGAALTGVLTVSLVEALHRTRLVKADAAIGLVFPVLFSIGVILIARYAGNVHLDIDAVLLGELAFAPFNRFVVAGYDLGPISFYVMGGILLLNILFIALFYKELKLASFDAGLAAAIGFSPTLIHYALMTQVSLTAVGAFDAVGSILVVALMVAPPAAAYLLTDRLSRMLLISAGVGIASAIGGYWTANLFDVNIAGSMASMAGLIFLLVYLTAPGRGLIAVARRNLHQRWEFAQRMLAVHLLHHQGLPEAQQECHVHSVHEHLNWEQEFARRVARLAEKEGLIYQERGLLLLTGKGRDLAEEAMLY
;
A
#
# COMPACT_ATOMS: atom_id res chain seq x y z
N VAL A 1 -36.08 -1.76 -17.92
CA VAL A 1 -35.56 -0.83 -16.91
C VAL A 1 -35.43 0.50 -17.62
N GLU A 2 -36.26 1.49 -17.29
CA GLU A 2 -36.30 2.76 -18.04
C GLU A 2 -35.19 3.74 -17.64
N ASP A 3 -34.46 3.52 -16.54
CA ASP A 3 -33.35 4.37 -16.16
C ASP A 3 -32.31 3.62 -15.30
N ILE A 4 -31.10 3.45 -15.83
CA ILE A 4 -29.93 2.88 -15.11
C ILE A 4 -29.43 3.81 -14.00
N THR A 5 -29.85 5.08 -14.02
CA THR A 5 -29.52 6.11 -13.02
C THR A 5 -30.51 6.17 -11.86
N SER A 6 -31.49 5.24 -11.81
CA SER A 6 -32.51 5.23 -10.76
C SER A 6 -31.90 5.18 -9.35
N PRO A 7 -32.31 6.06 -8.41
CA PRO A 7 -31.85 6.02 -7.02
C PRO A 7 -32.05 4.66 -6.36
N PHE A 8 -33.07 3.90 -6.77
CA PHE A 8 -33.33 2.55 -6.27
C PHE A 8 -32.25 1.54 -6.67
N LEU A 9 -31.64 1.68 -7.85
CA LEU A 9 -30.53 0.84 -8.29
C LEU A 9 -29.27 1.12 -7.47
N VAL A 10 -28.96 2.40 -7.22
CA VAL A 10 -27.83 2.82 -6.39
C VAL A 10 -27.99 2.29 -4.97
N VAL A 11 -29.18 2.42 -4.37
CA VAL A 11 -29.47 1.88 -3.04
C VAL A 11 -29.35 0.35 -3.01
N GLY A 12 -29.92 -0.35 -4.00
CA GLY A 12 -29.82 -1.81 -4.10
C GLY A 12 -28.38 -2.30 -4.25
N ALA A 13 -27.58 -1.65 -5.09
CA ALA A 13 -26.17 -1.97 -5.27
C ALA A 13 -25.35 -1.67 -4.01
N ALA A 14 -25.59 -0.55 -3.33
CA ALA A 14 -24.94 -0.22 -2.07
C ALA A 14 -25.29 -1.22 -0.96
N LEU A 15 -26.57 -1.61 -0.83
CA LEU A 15 -26.99 -2.65 0.12
C LEU A 15 -26.34 -4.00 -0.19
N THR A 16 -26.22 -4.36 -1.46
CA THR A 16 -25.55 -5.60 -1.88
C THR A 16 -24.05 -5.55 -1.59
N GLY A 17 -23.40 -4.40 -1.74
CA GLY A 17 -22.01 -4.19 -1.34
C GLY A 17 -21.81 -4.35 0.17
N VAL A 18 -22.66 -3.72 0.98
CA VAL A 18 -22.65 -3.89 2.45
C VAL A 18 -22.92 -5.34 2.85
N LEU A 19 -23.87 -6.01 2.19
CA LEU A 19 -24.15 -7.43 2.40
C LEU A 19 -22.92 -8.29 2.08
N THR A 20 -22.23 -8.01 0.98
CA THR A 20 -21.01 -8.73 0.56
C THR A 20 -19.93 -8.63 1.63
N VAL A 21 -19.60 -7.41 2.07
CA VAL A 21 -18.61 -7.19 3.12
C VAL A 21 -19.02 -7.87 4.43
N SER A 22 -20.31 -7.78 4.78
CA SER A 22 -20.84 -8.42 5.99
C SER A 22 -20.72 -9.94 5.95
N LEU A 23 -20.96 -10.57 4.79
CA LEU A 23 -20.80 -12.02 4.61
C LEU A 23 -19.33 -12.43 4.66
N VAL A 24 -18.43 -11.69 4.02
CA VAL A 24 -16.98 -11.92 4.08
C VAL A 24 -16.50 -11.84 5.53
N GLU A 25 -16.90 -10.79 6.25
CA GLU A 25 -16.52 -10.58 7.65
C GLU A 25 -17.12 -11.65 8.57
N ALA A 26 -18.40 -12.01 8.39
CA ALA A 26 -19.04 -13.08 9.15
C ALA A 26 -18.29 -14.41 8.98
N LEU A 27 -17.88 -14.72 7.75
CA LEU A 27 -17.13 -15.93 7.44
C LEU A 27 -15.71 -15.88 8.01
N HIS A 28 -15.02 -14.74 7.89
CA HIS A 28 -13.70 -14.51 8.48
C HIS A 28 -13.71 -14.63 10.01
N ARG A 29 -14.77 -14.12 10.68
CA ARG A 29 -14.94 -14.19 12.14
C ARG A 29 -15.06 -15.62 12.68
N THR A 30 -15.45 -16.59 11.85
CA THR A 30 -15.47 -18.01 12.25
C THR A 30 -14.08 -18.56 12.53
N ARG A 31 -13.01 -17.90 12.06
CA ARG A 31 -11.60 -18.37 12.08
C ARG A 31 -11.35 -19.70 11.35
N LEU A 32 -12.36 -20.26 10.67
CA LEU A 32 -12.24 -21.50 9.91
C LEU A 32 -11.61 -21.28 8.52
N VAL A 33 -11.71 -20.05 8.00
CA VAL A 33 -11.15 -19.66 6.71
C VAL A 33 -10.42 -18.33 6.81
N LYS A 34 -9.32 -18.22 6.07
CA LYS A 34 -8.53 -16.98 5.96
C LYS A 34 -9.35 -15.89 5.25
N ALA A 35 -9.06 -14.62 5.53
CA ALA A 35 -9.76 -13.48 4.91
C ALA A 35 -9.79 -13.58 3.37
N ASP A 36 -8.67 -13.89 2.74
CA ASP A 36 -8.57 -14.02 1.28
C ASP A 36 -9.46 -15.15 0.73
N ALA A 37 -9.55 -16.28 1.47
CA ALA A 37 -10.41 -17.40 1.12
C ALA A 37 -11.90 -17.05 1.32
N ALA A 38 -12.24 -16.26 2.34
CA ALA A 38 -13.59 -15.80 2.57
C ALA A 38 -14.08 -14.88 1.43
N ILE A 39 -13.24 -13.94 0.99
CA ILE A 39 -13.51 -13.11 -0.19
C ILE A 39 -13.70 -13.99 -1.43
N GLY A 40 -12.79 -14.95 -1.64
CA GLY A 40 -12.82 -15.88 -2.77
C GLY A 40 -14.01 -16.84 -2.78
N LEU A 41 -14.73 -17.04 -1.67
CA LEU A 41 -15.93 -17.89 -1.58
C LEU A 41 -17.21 -17.07 -1.73
N VAL A 42 -17.30 -15.93 -1.04
CA VAL A 42 -18.50 -15.08 -1.06
C VAL A 42 -18.70 -14.45 -2.44
N PHE A 43 -17.64 -13.97 -3.08
CA PHE A 43 -17.73 -13.27 -4.36
C PHE A 43 -18.31 -14.17 -5.48
N PRO A 44 -17.82 -15.39 -5.75
CA PRO A 44 -18.42 -16.26 -6.76
C PRO A 44 -19.87 -16.65 -6.47
N VAL A 45 -20.25 -16.82 -5.21
CA VAL A 45 -21.65 -17.14 -4.83
C VAL A 45 -22.57 -15.98 -5.18
N LEU A 46 -22.26 -14.76 -4.74
CA LEU A 46 -23.09 -13.60 -5.04
C LEU A 46 -23.07 -13.25 -6.53
N PHE A 47 -21.91 -13.37 -7.19
CA PHE A 47 -21.78 -13.15 -8.62
C PHE A 47 -22.63 -14.15 -9.42
N SER A 48 -22.58 -15.45 -9.08
CA SER A 48 -23.40 -16.47 -9.75
C SER A 48 -24.90 -16.24 -9.55
N ILE A 49 -25.33 -15.84 -8.34
CA ILE A 49 -26.72 -15.44 -8.09
C ILE A 49 -27.10 -14.25 -8.98
N GLY A 50 -26.25 -13.21 -9.05
CA GLY A 50 -26.48 -12.05 -9.91
C GLY A 50 -26.62 -12.43 -11.38
N VAL A 51 -25.71 -13.26 -11.90
CA VAL A 51 -25.77 -13.77 -13.29
C VAL A 51 -27.04 -14.58 -13.54
N ILE A 52 -27.46 -15.45 -12.61
CA ILE A 52 -28.70 -16.23 -12.74
C ILE A 52 -29.92 -15.31 -12.78
N LEU A 53 -29.97 -14.29 -11.93
CA LEU A 53 -31.06 -13.32 -11.91
C LEU A 53 -31.13 -12.53 -13.23
N ILE A 54 -29.98 -12.06 -13.75
CA ILE A 54 -29.91 -11.35 -15.03
C ILE A 54 -30.35 -12.29 -16.17
N ALA A 55 -29.82 -13.51 -16.23
CA ALA A 55 -30.19 -14.48 -17.26
C ALA A 55 -31.69 -14.81 -17.26
N ARG A 56 -32.32 -14.86 -16.08
CA ARG A 56 -33.75 -15.19 -15.94
C ARG A 56 -34.68 -14.02 -16.20
N TYR A 57 -34.33 -12.81 -15.75
CA TYR A 57 -35.24 -11.66 -15.74
C TYR A 57 -34.86 -10.55 -16.73
N ALA A 58 -33.66 -10.60 -17.31
CA ALA A 58 -33.12 -9.56 -18.18
C ALA A 58 -32.45 -10.14 -19.45
N GLY A 59 -32.88 -11.32 -19.92
CA GLY A 59 -32.27 -12.04 -21.04
C GLY A 59 -32.22 -11.31 -22.40
N ASN A 60 -32.93 -10.18 -22.55
CA ASN A 60 -32.87 -9.30 -23.73
C ASN A 60 -31.94 -8.08 -23.57
N VAL A 61 -31.25 -7.94 -22.42
CA VAL A 61 -30.31 -6.84 -22.18
C VAL A 61 -28.91 -7.32 -22.60
N HIS A 62 -28.39 -6.75 -23.69
CA HIS A 62 -26.98 -6.90 -24.04
C HIS A 62 -26.18 -6.02 -23.08
N LEU A 63 -25.60 -6.63 -22.05
CA LEU A 63 -24.63 -5.96 -21.18
C LEU A 63 -23.30 -5.92 -21.91
N ASP A 64 -22.89 -4.74 -22.36
CA ASP A 64 -21.55 -4.54 -22.86
C ASP A 64 -20.57 -4.61 -21.67
N ILE A 65 -19.78 -5.68 -21.65
CA ILE A 65 -18.79 -5.93 -20.60
C ILE A 65 -17.78 -4.78 -20.57
N ASP A 66 -17.44 -4.21 -21.72
CA ASP A 66 -16.47 -3.12 -21.80
C ASP A 66 -17.03 -1.85 -21.18
N ALA A 67 -18.31 -1.54 -21.39
CA ALA A 67 -18.99 -0.42 -20.74
C ALA A 67 -19.03 -0.58 -19.21
N VAL A 68 -19.24 -1.80 -18.71
CA VAL A 68 -19.30 -2.10 -17.26
C VAL A 68 -17.90 -2.07 -16.61
N LEU A 69 -16.89 -2.59 -17.31
CA LEU A 69 -15.53 -2.71 -16.77
C LEU A 69 -14.77 -1.39 -16.84
N LEU A 70 -14.84 -0.72 -17.99
CA LEU A 70 -14.05 0.46 -18.31
C LEU A 70 -14.81 1.77 -18.11
N GLY A 71 -16.13 1.70 -17.95
CA GLY A 71 -16.97 2.88 -17.77
C GLY A 71 -17.07 3.75 -19.01
N GLU A 72 -17.98 4.72 -18.95
CA GLU A 72 -18.29 5.64 -20.04
C GLU A 72 -17.82 7.07 -19.74
N LEU A 73 -16.65 7.21 -19.12
CA LEU A 73 -16.05 8.51 -18.76
C LEU A 73 -15.99 9.49 -19.95
N ALA A 74 -15.76 8.97 -21.16
CA ALA A 74 -15.76 9.74 -22.40
C ALA A 74 -17.12 10.37 -22.72
N PHE A 75 -18.22 9.76 -22.24
CA PHE A 75 -19.58 10.23 -22.48
C PHE A 75 -20.13 11.14 -21.38
N ALA A 76 -19.43 11.29 -20.25
CA ALA A 76 -19.81 12.20 -19.17
C ALA A 76 -20.10 13.64 -19.66
N PRO A 77 -19.35 14.23 -20.62
CA PRO A 77 -19.67 15.56 -21.15
C PRO A 77 -20.97 15.64 -21.97
N PHE A 78 -21.61 14.53 -22.33
CA PHE A 78 -22.88 14.54 -23.07
C PHE A 78 -24.09 14.35 -22.14
N ASN A 79 -23.90 13.72 -20.97
CA ASN A 79 -24.97 13.58 -19.97
C ASN A 79 -25.07 14.82 -19.07
N ARG A 80 -25.82 15.82 -19.53
CA ARG A 80 -25.90 17.17 -18.95
C ARG A 80 -27.09 17.34 -18.02
N PHE A 81 -26.87 18.04 -16.91
CA PHE A 81 -27.91 18.48 -16.00
C PHE A 81 -28.47 19.82 -16.47
N VAL A 82 -29.63 19.78 -17.13
CA VAL A 82 -30.31 20.99 -17.62
C VAL A 82 -31.49 21.31 -16.72
N VAL A 83 -31.46 22.49 -16.08
CA VAL A 83 -32.56 22.98 -15.24
C VAL A 83 -33.01 24.33 -15.76
N ALA A 84 -34.32 24.48 -15.99
CA ALA A 84 -34.93 25.72 -16.48
C ALA A 84 -34.24 26.31 -17.74
N GLY A 85 -33.72 25.44 -18.61
CA GLY A 85 -33.05 25.83 -19.86
C GLY A 85 -31.56 26.19 -19.70
N TYR A 86 -31.00 26.16 -18.50
CA TYR A 86 -29.57 26.36 -18.26
C TYR A 86 -28.85 25.01 -18.12
N ASP A 87 -27.82 24.79 -18.94
CA ASP A 87 -26.89 23.65 -18.79
C ASP A 87 -25.92 23.93 -17.63
N LEU A 88 -26.07 23.19 -16.54
CA LEU A 88 -25.25 23.29 -15.35
C LEU A 88 -24.00 22.39 -15.42
N GLY A 89 -23.86 21.56 -16.46
CA GLY A 89 -22.74 20.65 -16.67
C GLY A 89 -23.10 19.18 -16.45
N PRO A 90 -22.10 18.28 -16.46
CA PRO A 90 -22.32 16.83 -16.36
C PRO A 90 -23.03 16.40 -15.06
N ILE A 91 -24.02 15.51 -15.15
CA ILE A 91 -24.72 14.95 -13.97
C ILE A 91 -23.72 14.26 -13.03
N SER A 92 -22.78 13.50 -13.59
CA SER A 92 -21.75 12.76 -12.83
C SER A 92 -20.90 13.68 -11.95
N PHE A 93 -20.69 14.94 -12.35
CA PHE A 93 -19.96 15.92 -11.53
C PHE A 93 -20.72 16.25 -10.25
N TYR A 94 -22.04 16.43 -10.34
CA TYR A 94 -22.89 16.73 -9.18
C TYR A 94 -23.03 15.51 -8.25
N VAL A 95 -23.23 14.32 -8.82
CA VAL A 95 -23.34 13.08 -8.03
C VAL A 95 -22.03 12.80 -7.28
N MET A 96 -20.90 12.81 -7.97
CA MET A 96 -19.59 12.56 -7.35
C MET A 96 -19.16 13.71 -6.43
N GLY A 97 -19.51 14.96 -6.74
CA GLY A 97 -19.31 16.10 -5.87
C GLY A 97 -20.10 15.97 -4.57
N GLY A 98 -21.36 15.52 -4.64
CA GLY A 98 -22.18 15.24 -3.46
C GLY A 98 -21.60 14.12 -2.59
N ILE A 99 -21.16 13.01 -3.20
CA ILE A 99 -20.49 11.91 -2.50
C ILE A 99 -19.17 12.37 -1.86
N LEU A 100 -18.38 13.19 -2.56
CA LEU A 100 -17.15 13.76 -2.02
C LEU A 100 -17.42 14.62 -0.79
N LEU A 101 -18.41 15.52 -0.85
CA LEU A 101 -18.81 16.35 0.30
C LEU A 101 -19.27 15.49 1.47
N LEU A 102 -20.07 14.46 1.19
CA LEU A 102 -20.54 13.51 2.20
C LEU A 102 -19.37 12.76 2.85
N ASN A 103 -18.38 12.33 2.05
CA ASN A 103 -17.16 11.69 2.55
C ASN A 103 -16.32 12.63 3.41
N ILE A 104 -16.12 13.87 2.98
CA ILE A 104 -15.39 14.89 3.75
C ILE A 104 -16.10 15.15 5.07
N LEU A 105 -17.43 15.31 5.06
CA LEU A 105 -18.22 15.55 6.26
C LEU A 105 -18.12 14.36 7.22
N PHE A 106 -18.26 13.13 6.72
CA PHE A 106 -18.11 11.92 7.51
C PHE A 106 -16.72 11.82 8.16
N ILE A 107 -15.67 12.03 7.37
CA ILE A 107 -14.29 11.99 7.90
C ILE A 107 -14.08 13.10 8.92
N ALA A 108 -14.57 14.31 8.69
CA ALA A 108 -14.41 15.45 9.60
C ALA A 108 -15.13 15.21 10.95
N LEU A 109 -16.35 14.68 10.91
CA LEU A 109 -17.14 14.40 12.11
C LEU A 109 -16.59 13.22 12.91
N PHE A 110 -16.16 12.15 12.23
CA PHE A 110 -15.71 10.90 12.86
C PHE A 110 -14.20 10.71 12.83
N TYR A 111 -13.40 11.78 12.64
CA TYR A 111 -11.96 11.66 12.42
C TYR A 111 -11.24 10.93 13.57
N LYS A 112 -11.58 11.29 14.82
CA LYS A 112 -10.95 10.71 16.02
C LYS A 112 -11.38 9.25 16.20
N GLU A 113 -12.64 8.93 15.93
CA GLU A 113 -13.23 7.60 16.02
C GLU A 113 -12.61 6.67 14.97
N LEU A 114 -12.56 7.12 13.71
CA LEU A 114 -11.94 6.39 12.60
C LEU A 114 -10.47 6.12 12.90
N LYS A 115 -9.72 7.15 13.32
CA LYS A 115 -8.31 6.99 13.68
C LYS A 115 -8.13 5.95 14.78
N LEU A 116 -8.88 6.06 15.88
CA LEU A 116 -8.68 5.16 17.00
C LEU A 116 -9.12 3.73 16.67
N ALA A 117 -10.28 3.55 16.06
CA ALA A 117 -10.77 2.22 15.70
C ALA A 117 -9.89 1.51 14.66
N SER A 118 -9.23 2.25 13.76
CA SER A 118 -8.31 1.68 12.77
C SER A 118 -6.94 1.28 13.34
N PHE A 119 -6.42 1.99 14.35
CA PHE A 119 -5.09 1.73 14.91
C PHE A 119 -5.11 0.93 16.21
N ASP A 120 -6.16 1.07 17.02
CA ASP A 120 -6.33 0.34 18.28
C ASP A 120 -7.82 0.19 18.64
N ALA A 121 -8.44 -0.89 18.15
CA ALA A 121 -9.83 -1.21 18.44
C ALA A 121 -10.08 -1.50 19.93
N GLY A 122 -9.07 -1.99 20.67
CA GLY A 122 -9.17 -2.26 22.10
C GLY A 122 -9.26 -0.98 22.92
N LEU A 123 -8.37 -0.03 22.64
CA LEU A 123 -8.41 1.31 23.23
C LEU A 123 -9.68 2.06 22.84
N ALA A 124 -10.13 1.96 21.58
CA ALA A 124 -11.40 2.54 21.15
C ALA A 124 -12.59 2.02 21.96
N ALA A 125 -12.66 0.70 22.18
CA ALA A 125 -13.67 0.10 23.04
C ALA A 125 -13.56 0.54 24.50
N ALA A 126 -12.34 0.61 25.04
CA ALA A 126 -12.10 1.00 26.43
C ALA A 126 -12.54 2.44 26.75
N ILE A 127 -12.43 3.37 25.80
CA ILE A 127 -12.86 4.75 25.98
C ILE A 127 -14.32 5.01 25.57
N GLY A 128 -15.10 3.95 25.30
CA GLY A 128 -16.54 4.02 25.09
C GLY A 128 -16.99 4.14 23.63
N PHE A 129 -16.10 4.03 22.65
CA PHE A 129 -16.51 3.90 21.25
C PHE A 129 -16.87 2.44 20.91
N SER A 130 -17.68 2.25 19.88
CA SER A 130 -17.94 0.92 19.31
C SER A 130 -17.15 0.77 18.01
N PRO A 131 -16.01 0.06 18.01
CA PRO A 131 -15.22 -0.18 16.79
C PRO A 131 -16.04 -0.88 15.70
N THR A 132 -16.99 -1.73 16.10
CA THR A 132 -17.84 -2.47 15.16
C THR A 132 -18.79 -1.53 14.42
N LEU A 133 -19.40 -0.55 15.10
CA LEU A 133 -20.26 0.43 14.44
C LEU A 133 -19.46 1.32 13.48
N ILE A 134 -18.28 1.78 13.90
CA ILE A 134 -17.39 2.59 13.07
C ILE A 134 -16.97 1.82 11.81
N HIS A 135 -16.65 0.53 11.96
CA HIS A 135 -16.31 -0.33 10.84
C HIS A 135 -17.46 -0.44 9.82
N TYR A 136 -18.68 -0.76 10.25
CA TYR A 136 -19.82 -0.85 9.33
C TYR A 136 -20.20 0.49 8.71
N ALA A 137 -20.06 1.60 9.45
CA ALA A 137 -20.25 2.95 8.91
C ALA A 137 -19.23 3.26 7.81
N LEU A 138 -17.94 2.95 8.05
CA LEU A 138 -16.88 3.10 7.05
C LEU A 138 -17.13 2.22 5.82
N MET A 139 -17.54 0.96 6.01
CA MET A 139 -17.82 0.04 4.91
C MET A 139 -19.03 0.48 4.08
N THR A 140 -20.06 1.02 4.73
CA THR A 140 -21.21 1.61 4.03
C THR A 140 -20.77 2.80 3.18
N GLN A 141 -19.90 3.65 3.72
CA GLN A 141 -19.38 4.81 3.01
C GLN A 141 -18.53 4.43 1.79
N VAL A 142 -17.65 3.44 1.97
CA VAL A 142 -16.84 2.86 0.90
C VAL A 142 -17.75 2.27 -0.19
N SER A 143 -18.77 1.51 0.20
CA SER A 143 -19.72 0.91 -0.75
C SER A 143 -20.50 1.97 -1.53
N LEU A 144 -20.99 3.01 -0.86
CA LEU A 144 -21.73 4.11 -1.51
C LEU A 144 -20.83 4.83 -2.52
N THR A 145 -19.58 5.11 -2.13
CA THR A 145 -18.61 5.78 -3.01
C THR A 145 -18.26 4.92 -4.22
N ALA A 146 -18.02 3.62 -4.01
CA ALA A 146 -17.68 2.69 -5.09
C ALA A 146 -18.85 2.54 -6.09
N VAL A 147 -20.08 2.38 -5.61
CA VAL A 147 -21.27 2.27 -6.46
C VAL A 147 -21.56 3.58 -7.20
N GLY A 148 -21.48 4.72 -6.53
CA GLY A 148 -21.70 6.02 -7.16
C GLY A 148 -20.65 6.36 -8.22
N ALA A 149 -19.41 5.93 -8.02
CA ALA A 149 -18.34 6.07 -9.00
C ALA A 149 -18.45 5.09 -10.17
N PHE A 150 -19.06 3.93 -9.96
CA PHE A 150 -19.13 2.84 -10.94
C PHE A 150 -19.73 3.28 -12.27
N ASP A 151 -20.85 4.01 -12.22
CA ASP A 151 -21.58 4.48 -13.41
C ASP A 151 -20.73 5.44 -14.26
N ALA A 152 -20.06 6.39 -13.59
CA ALA A 152 -19.27 7.39 -14.29
C ALA A 152 -17.93 6.82 -14.81
N VAL A 153 -17.30 5.95 -14.02
CA VAL A 153 -15.86 5.67 -14.13
C VAL A 153 -15.53 4.21 -14.47
N GLY A 154 -16.47 3.29 -14.23
CA GLY A 154 -16.28 1.86 -14.42
C GLY A 154 -15.59 1.17 -13.24
N SER A 155 -15.78 -0.15 -13.14
CA SER A 155 -15.30 -0.96 -12.01
C SER A 155 -13.77 -0.97 -11.85
N ILE A 156 -13.03 -1.05 -12.96
CA ILE A 156 -11.58 -1.21 -12.93
C ILE A 156 -10.91 0.02 -12.31
N LEU A 157 -11.31 1.21 -12.76
CA LEU A 157 -10.71 2.44 -12.29
C LEU A 157 -11.14 2.77 -10.85
N VAL A 158 -12.36 2.41 -10.44
CA VAL A 158 -12.76 2.46 -9.03
C VAL A 158 -11.80 1.64 -8.15
N VAL A 159 -11.58 0.37 -8.49
CA VAL A 159 -10.68 -0.49 -7.72
C VAL A 159 -9.25 0.06 -7.71
N ALA A 160 -8.75 0.51 -8.86
CA ALA A 160 -7.40 1.07 -8.96
C ALA A 160 -7.21 2.29 -8.05
N LEU A 161 -8.16 3.23 -8.03
CA LEU A 161 -8.08 4.44 -7.21
C LEU A 161 -8.39 4.18 -5.72
N MET A 162 -9.12 3.12 -5.39
CA MET A 162 -9.32 2.71 -3.99
C MET A 162 -8.09 2.02 -3.38
N VAL A 163 -7.18 1.46 -4.21
CA VAL A 163 -6.03 0.69 -3.71
C VAL A 163 -4.71 1.45 -3.87
N ALA A 164 -4.36 1.88 -5.10
CA ALA A 164 -3.01 2.36 -5.38
C ALA A 164 -2.65 3.69 -4.70
N PRO A 165 -3.48 4.76 -4.76
CA PRO A 165 -3.20 6.02 -4.07
C PRO A 165 -3.04 5.89 -2.53
N PRO A 166 -3.94 5.21 -1.78
CA PRO A 166 -3.75 5.06 -0.34
C PRO A 166 -2.56 4.17 0.01
N ALA A 167 -2.28 3.11 -0.77
CA ALA A 167 -1.09 2.29 -0.58
C ALA A 167 0.20 3.10 -0.80
N ALA A 168 0.25 3.96 -1.82
CA ALA A 168 1.37 4.87 -2.04
C ALA A 168 1.53 5.86 -0.87
N ALA A 169 0.44 6.47 -0.41
CA ALA A 169 0.47 7.40 0.72
C ALA A 169 0.96 6.75 2.02
N TYR A 170 0.59 5.50 2.27
CA TYR A 170 1.02 4.73 3.44
C TYR A 170 2.53 4.49 3.50
N LEU A 171 3.18 4.35 2.34
CA LEU A 171 4.64 4.21 2.26
C LEU A 171 5.37 5.52 2.52
N LEU A 172 4.72 6.66 2.32
CA LEU A 172 5.32 7.99 2.45
C LEU A 172 5.14 8.63 3.83
N THR A 173 4.11 8.25 4.60
CA THR A 173 3.83 8.89 5.88
C THR A 173 3.12 8.01 6.91
N ASP A 174 3.41 8.26 8.18
CA ASP A 174 2.76 7.62 9.34
C ASP A 174 1.60 8.43 9.92
N ARG A 175 1.40 9.67 9.47
CA ARG A 175 0.35 10.54 10.00
C ARG A 175 -0.90 10.41 9.15
N LEU A 176 -1.98 9.87 9.73
CA LEU A 176 -3.26 9.65 9.03
C LEU A 176 -3.76 10.89 8.27
N SER A 177 -3.70 12.10 8.86
CA SER A 177 -4.12 13.34 8.17
C SER A 177 -3.31 13.62 6.91
N ARG A 178 -1.98 13.45 6.96
CA ARG A 178 -1.11 13.58 5.79
C ARG A 178 -1.37 12.45 4.79
N MET A 179 -1.65 11.24 5.27
CA MET A 179 -1.94 10.09 4.41
C MET A 179 -3.19 10.32 3.57
N LEU A 180 -4.27 10.84 4.16
CA LEU A 180 -5.49 11.20 3.42
C LEU A 180 -5.22 12.26 2.34
N LEU A 181 -4.47 13.31 2.68
CA LEU A 181 -4.13 14.38 1.73
C LEU A 181 -3.22 13.89 0.60
N ILE A 182 -2.19 13.11 0.92
CA ILE A 182 -1.28 12.54 -0.08
C ILE A 182 -2.03 11.55 -0.98
N SER A 183 -2.90 10.69 -0.41
CA SER A 183 -3.70 9.75 -1.18
C SER A 183 -4.62 10.47 -2.16
N ALA A 184 -5.32 11.51 -1.71
CA ALA A 184 -6.13 12.35 -2.59
C ALA A 184 -5.29 13.03 -3.68
N GLY A 185 -4.12 13.58 -3.32
CA GLY A 185 -3.21 14.20 -4.27
C GLY A 185 -2.66 13.23 -5.33
N VAL A 186 -2.30 12.01 -4.92
CA VAL A 186 -1.88 10.94 -5.84
C VAL A 186 -3.03 10.55 -6.75
N GLY A 187 -4.26 10.39 -6.22
CA GLY A 187 -5.43 10.08 -7.03
C GLY A 187 -5.73 11.15 -8.10
N ILE A 188 -5.65 12.43 -7.72
CA ILE A 188 -5.80 13.56 -8.65
C ILE A 188 -4.70 13.53 -9.72
N ALA A 189 -3.45 13.32 -9.32
CA ALA A 189 -2.33 13.22 -10.25
C ALA A 189 -2.47 12.03 -11.20
N SER A 190 -2.97 10.88 -10.73
CA SER A 190 -3.27 9.71 -11.56
C SER A 190 -4.38 9.99 -12.57
N ALA A 191 -5.45 10.67 -12.16
CA ALA A 191 -6.55 11.03 -13.04
C ALA A 191 -6.11 12.00 -14.14
N ILE A 192 -5.40 13.08 -13.77
CA ILE A 192 -4.90 14.08 -14.74
C ILE A 192 -3.88 13.43 -15.67
N GLY A 193 -2.84 12.80 -15.12
CA GLY A 193 -1.77 12.19 -15.90
C GLY A 193 -2.27 11.08 -16.83
N GLY A 194 -3.18 10.23 -16.33
CA GLY A 194 -3.80 9.16 -17.10
C GLY A 194 -4.70 9.69 -18.22
N TYR A 195 -5.49 10.74 -17.97
CA TYR A 195 -6.31 11.36 -19.01
C TYR A 195 -5.46 11.92 -20.16
N TRP A 196 -4.40 12.68 -19.84
CA TRP A 196 -3.50 13.20 -20.87
C TRP A 196 -2.77 12.09 -21.63
N THR A 197 -2.39 11.02 -20.93
CA THR A 197 -1.79 9.83 -21.57
C THR A 197 -2.80 9.14 -22.50
N ALA A 198 -4.05 8.97 -22.08
CA ALA A 198 -5.12 8.43 -22.90
C ALA A 198 -5.31 9.24 -24.19
N ASN A 199 -5.37 10.56 -24.05
CA ASN A 199 -5.54 11.47 -25.19
C ASN A 199 -4.33 11.46 -26.15
N LEU A 200 -3.11 11.32 -25.63
CA LEU A 200 -1.90 11.30 -26.46
C LEU A 200 -1.76 10.01 -27.26
N PHE A 201 -2.11 8.87 -26.66
CA PHE A 201 -1.93 7.54 -27.28
C PHE A 201 -3.21 6.98 -27.90
N ASP A 202 -4.31 7.73 -27.86
CA ASP A 202 -5.64 7.30 -28.32
C ASP A 202 -6.07 5.96 -27.70
N VAL A 203 -5.90 5.86 -26.38
CA VAL A 203 -6.23 4.65 -25.59
C VAL A 203 -7.35 4.92 -24.60
N ASN A 204 -7.91 3.86 -24.03
CA ASN A 204 -8.98 3.94 -23.04
C ASN A 204 -8.61 4.83 -21.82
N ILE A 205 -9.49 5.78 -21.49
CA ILE A 205 -9.31 6.75 -20.40
C ILE A 205 -9.16 6.06 -19.03
N ALA A 206 -10.11 5.18 -18.67
CA ALA A 206 -10.13 4.50 -17.38
C ALA A 206 -8.91 3.59 -17.20
N GLY A 207 -8.57 2.82 -18.24
CA GLY A 207 -7.37 1.99 -18.28
C GLY A 207 -6.10 2.82 -18.08
N SER A 208 -5.97 3.95 -18.79
CA SER A 208 -4.80 4.82 -18.69
C SER A 208 -4.65 5.48 -17.31
N MET A 209 -5.74 5.93 -16.70
CA MET A 209 -5.74 6.42 -15.31
C MET A 209 -5.36 5.34 -14.30
N ALA A 210 -5.87 4.12 -14.46
CA ALA A 210 -5.51 3.00 -13.61
C ALA A 210 -4.02 2.63 -13.76
N SER A 211 -3.50 2.62 -14.99
CA SER A 211 -2.07 2.43 -15.27
C SER A 211 -1.22 3.53 -14.65
N MET A 212 -1.63 4.80 -14.76
CA MET A 212 -0.93 5.92 -14.13
C MET A 212 -0.91 5.79 -12.60
N ALA A 213 -2.01 5.38 -11.97
CA ALA A 213 -2.04 5.09 -10.53
C ALA A 213 -1.05 3.98 -10.16
N GLY A 214 -1.00 2.91 -10.94
CA GLY A 214 -0.02 1.83 -10.78
C GLY A 214 1.42 2.29 -10.94
N LEU A 215 1.71 3.15 -11.92
CA LEU A 215 3.04 3.73 -12.15
C LEU A 215 3.48 4.62 -10.99
N ILE A 216 2.60 5.52 -10.52
CA ILE A 216 2.91 6.39 -9.37
C ILE A 216 3.14 5.53 -8.13
N PHE A 217 2.28 4.52 -7.87
CA PHE A 217 2.48 3.58 -6.77
C PHE A 217 3.83 2.85 -6.89
N LEU A 218 4.18 2.34 -8.07
CA LEU A 218 5.45 1.64 -8.29
C LEU A 218 6.66 2.56 -8.01
N LEU A 219 6.60 3.81 -8.49
CA LEU A 219 7.64 4.79 -8.23
C LEU A 219 7.80 5.06 -6.75
N VAL A 220 6.69 5.26 -6.03
CA VAL A 220 6.69 5.45 -4.57
C VAL A 220 7.20 4.19 -3.87
N TYR A 221 6.78 3.00 -4.29
CA TYR A 221 7.23 1.74 -3.71
C TYR A 221 8.74 1.51 -3.83
N LEU A 222 9.34 1.93 -4.95
CA LEU A 222 10.78 1.86 -5.13
C LEU A 222 11.52 2.93 -4.32
N THR A 223 10.99 4.15 -4.26
CA THR A 223 11.73 5.34 -3.78
C THR A 223 11.36 5.80 -2.37
N ALA A 224 10.31 5.26 -1.76
CA ALA A 224 9.80 5.75 -0.47
C ALA A 224 10.87 5.77 0.63
N PRO A 225 10.98 6.87 1.39
CA PRO A 225 11.98 7.01 2.43
C PRO A 225 11.72 6.00 3.57
N GLY A 226 12.72 5.18 3.88
CA GLY A 226 12.68 4.21 4.99
C GLY A 226 11.86 2.93 4.75
N ARG A 227 10.84 2.96 3.90
CA ARG A 227 9.98 1.80 3.56
C ARG A 227 10.11 1.30 2.13
N GLY A 228 10.67 2.10 1.23
CA GLY A 228 10.83 1.72 -0.16
C GLY A 228 11.90 0.64 -0.34
N LEU A 229 11.77 -0.16 -1.41
CA LEU A 229 12.70 -1.26 -1.68
C LEU A 229 14.16 -0.81 -1.75
N ILE A 230 14.44 0.35 -2.35
CA ILE A 230 15.81 0.87 -2.49
C ILE A 230 16.36 1.28 -1.11
N ALA A 231 15.54 1.94 -0.29
CA ALA A 231 15.94 2.36 1.04
C ALA A 231 16.24 1.15 1.95
N VAL A 232 15.38 0.12 1.89
CA VAL A 232 15.56 -1.14 2.63
C VAL A 232 16.80 -1.88 2.14
N ALA A 233 16.98 -2.03 0.83
CA ALA A 233 18.15 -2.70 0.27
C ALA A 233 19.45 -1.99 0.66
N ARG A 234 19.48 -0.66 0.59
CA ARG A 234 20.65 0.14 1.00
C ARG A 234 20.92 0.01 2.50
N ARG A 235 19.89 0.05 3.34
CA ARG A 235 20.01 -0.14 4.79
C ARG A 235 20.57 -1.53 5.13
N ASN A 236 20.02 -2.58 4.55
CA ASN A 236 20.47 -3.96 4.78
C ASN A 236 21.92 -4.16 4.32
N LEU A 237 22.30 -3.57 3.19
CA LEU A 237 23.68 -3.63 2.71
C LEU A 237 24.63 -2.92 3.66
N HIS A 238 24.29 -1.71 4.10
CA HIS A 238 25.11 -0.94 5.04
C HIS A 238 25.25 -1.67 6.39
N GLN A 239 24.13 -2.15 6.94
CA GLN A 239 24.10 -2.91 8.20
C GLN A 239 24.93 -4.20 8.11
N ARG A 240 24.94 -4.89 6.95
CA ARG A 240 25.78 -6.08 6.75
C ARG A 240 27.27 -5.77 6.88
N TRP A 241 27.73 -4.66 6.31
CA TRP A 241 29.14 -4.27 6.39
C TRP A 241 29.52 -3.80 7.79
N GLU A 242 28.66 -2.99 8.41
CA GLU A 242 28.86 -2.52 9.79
C GLU A 242 28.91 -3.69 10.78
N PHE A 243 27.99 -4.65 10.66
CA PHE A 243 27.98 -5.87 11.47
C PHE A 243 29.24 -6.70 11.27
N ALA A 244 29.70 -6.87 10.03
CA ALA A 244 30.93 -7.59 9.74
C ALA A 244 32.17 -6.89 10.34
N GLN A 245 32.25 -5.56 10.28
CA GLN A 245 33.36 -4.83 10.91
C GLN A 245 33.34 -4.95 12.45
N ARG A 246 32.16 -4.88 13.08
CA ARG A 246 32.01 -5.11 14.53
C ARG A 246 32.42 -6.52 14.92
N MET A 247 31.95 -7.54 14.20
CA MET A 247 32.35 -8.94 14.42
C MET A 247 33.85 -9.15 14.29
N LEU A 248 34.47 -8.57 13.26
CA LEU A 248 35.92 -8.61 13.08
C LEU A 248 36.63 -7.94 14.26
N ALA A 249 36.15 -6.78 14.70
CA ALA A 249 36.75 -6.05 15.82
C ALA A 249 36.65 -6.84 17.14
N VAL A 250 35.49 -7.43 17.44
CA VAL A 250 35.29 -8.28 18.63
C VAL A 250 36.17 -9.53 18.60
N HIS A 251 36.32 -10.16 17.43
CA HIS A 251 37.22 -11.31 17.23
C HIS A 251 38.67 -10.91 17.53
N LEU A 252 39.15 -9.83 16.91
CA LEU A 252 40.52 -9.37 17.13
C LEU A 252 40.77 -8.97 18.59
N LEU A 253 39.78 -8.35 19.26
CA LEU A 253 39.91 -7.95 20.66
C LEU A 253 40.15 -9.16 21.59
N HIS A 254 39.44 -10.26 21.35
CA HIS A 254 39.59 -11.48 22.15
C HIS A 254 40.90 -12.22 21.88
N HIS A 255 41.41 -12.16 20.64
CA HIS A 255 42.52 -13.03 20.21
C HIS A 255 43.87 -12.31 20.09
N GLN A 256 43.94 -10.97 20.05
CA GLN A 256 45.18 -10.19 19.83
C GLN A 256 46.30 -10.37 20.88
N GLY A 257 46.03 -11.00 22.03
CA GLY A 257 46.99 -11.20 23.12
C GLY A 257 47.24 -12.66 23.50
N LEU A 258 46.67 -13.60 22.75
CA LEU A 258 46.80 -15.03 23.03
C LEU A 258 47.99 -15.65 22.28
N PRO A 259 48.54 -16.80 22.73
CA PRO A 259 49.61 -17.50 22.03
C PRO A 259 49.25 -17.85 20.57
N GLU A 260 47.95 -18.05 20.30
CA GLU A 260 47.42 -18.40 18.98
C GLU A 260 47.12 -17.18 18.08
N ALA A 261 47.37 -15.94 18.53
CA ALA A 261 47.06 -14.72 17.77
C ALA A 261 47.64 -14.74 16.35
N GLN A 262 48.84 -15.32 16.20
CA GLN A 262 49.53 -15.45 14.91
C GLN A 262 48.80 -16.34 13.90
N GLN A 263 47.97 -17.27 14.38
CA GLN A 263 47.12 -18.13 13.55
C GLN A 263 45.73 -17.52 13.40
N GLU A 264 45.14 -16.93 14.44
CA GLU A 264 43.72 -16.55 14.42
C GLU A 264 43.45 -15.11 13.96
N CYS A 265 44.43 -14.21 14.09
CA CYS A 265 44.34 -12.80 13.69
C CYS A 265 45.07 -12.51 12.37
N HIS A 266 45.55 -13.53 11.66
CA HIS A 266 46.26 -13.35 10.39
C HIS A 266 45.30 -13.09 9.23
N VAL A 267 45.65 -12.19 8.31
CA VAL A 267 44.76 -11.74 7.23
C VAL A 267 44.23 -12.87 6.33
N HIS A 268 44.95 -14.00 6.27
CA HIS A 268 44.60 -15.16 5.46
C HIS A 268 43.76 -16.21 6.18
N SER A 269 43.74 -16.24 7.51
CA SER A 269 43.06 -17.28 8.32
C SER A 269 41.79 -16.77 9.01
N VAL A 270 41.67 -15.46 9.22
CA VAL A 270 40.47 -14.83 9.85
C VAL A 270 39.14 -15.27 9.21
N HIS A 271 39.15 -15.55 7.91
CA HIS A 271 37.95 -16.06 7.21
C HIS A 271 37.50 -17.45 7.68
N GLU A 272 38.41 -18.32 8.13
CA GLU A 272 38.12 -19.65 8.65
C GLU A 272 37.48 -19.55 10.04
N HIS A 273 38.02 -18.69 10.91
CA HIS A 273 37.53 -18.51 12.28
C HIS A 273 36.18 -17.80 12.35
N LEU A 274 35.91 -16.87 11.43
CA LEU A 274 34.61 -16.17 11.34
C LEU A 274 33.62 -16.89 10.41
N ASN A 275 34.03 -18.02 9.81
CA ASN A 275 33.25 -18.79 8.82
C ASN A 275 32.71 -17.90 7.68
N TRP A 276 33.58 -17.05 7.12
CA TRP A 276 33.28 -16.14 6.03
C TRP A 276 33.94 -16.60 4.73
N GLU A 277 33.31 -16.26 3.60
CA GLU A 277 33.96 -16.39 2.29
C GLU A 277 35.26 -15.56 2.26
N GLN A 278 36.33 -16.13 1.70
CA GLN A 278 37.66 -15.53 1.74
C GLN A 278 37.70 -14.12 1.10
N GLU A 279 36.96 -13.91 0.00
CA GLU A 279 36.85 -12.58 -0.62
C GLU A 279 36.12 -11.58 0.28
N PHE A 280 35.07 -12.01 0.97
CA PHE A 280 34.29 -11.16 1.87
C PHE A 280 35.16 -10.70 3.05
N ALA A 281 35.85 -11.62 3.72
CA ALA A 281 36.76 -11.30 4.82
C ALA A 281 37.85 -10.30 4.41
N ARG A 282 38.46 -10.49 3.23
CA ARG A 282 39.46 -9.55 2.69
C ARG A 282 38.88 -8.17 2.38
N ARG A 283 37.62 -8.09 1.95
CA ARG A 283 36.95 -6.79 1.72
C ARG A 283 36.63 -6.10 3.04
N VAL A 284 36.12 -6.84 4.04
CA VAL A 284 35.83 -6.30 5.38
C VAL A 284 37.09 -5.78 6.05
N ALA A 285 38.20 -6.53 6.02
CA ALA A 285 39.47 -6.11 6.58
C ALA A 285 40.01 -4.83 5.91
N ARG A 286 39.98 -4.75 4.57
CA ARG A 286 40.39 -3.54 3.84
C ARG A 286 39.51 -2.33 4.16
N LEU A 287 38.21 -2.53 4.35
CA LEU A 287 37.29 -1.45 4.71
C LEU A 287 37.55 -0.96 6.15
N ALA A 288 37.74 -1.90 7.09
CA ALA A 288 38.09 -1.61 8.47
C ALA A 288 39.44 -0.90 8.61
N GLU A 289 40.43 -1.27 7.79
CA GLU A 289 41.72 -0.58 7.73
C GLU A 289 41.57 0.85 7.19
N LYS A 290 40.80 1.03 6.11
CA LYS A 290 40.52 2.35 5.54
C LYS A 290 39.77 3.28 6.50
N GLU A 291 38.90 2.73 7.35
CA GLU A 291 38.15 3.47 8.37
C GLU A 291 38.93 3.69 9.68
N GLY A 292 40.16 3.18 9.73
CA GLY A 292 41.08 3.31 10.86
C GLY A 292 40.67 2.47 12.07
N LEU A 293 39.91 1.39 11.89
CA LEU A 293 39.54 0.45 12.96
C LEU A 293 40.65 -0.58 13.23
N ILE A 294 41.36 -0.98 12.17
CA ILE A 294 42.46 -1.95 12.26
C ILE A 294 43.67 -1.43 11.49
N TYR A 295 44.84 -1.99 11.78
CA TYR A 295 46.06 -1.83 11.00
C TYR A 295 46.75 -3.19 10.85
N GLN A 296 47.54 -3.35 9.79
CA GLN A 296 48.26 -4.59 9.55
C GLN A 296 49.74 -4.46 9.94
N GLU A 297 50.24 -5.39 10.74
CA GLU A 297 51.66 -5.49 11.10
C GLU A 297 52.16 -6.92 10.87
N ARG A 298 53.13 -7.09 9.96
CA ARG A 298 53.72 -8.40 9.61
C ARG A 298 52.69 -9.49 9.25
N GLY A 299 51.58 -9.11 8.62
CA GLY A 299 50.52 -10.05 8.23
C GLY A 299 49.39 -10.19 9.27
N LEU A 300 49.61 -9.71 10.49
CA LEU A 300 48.63 -9.74 11.58
C LEU A 300 47.69 -8.53 11.51
N LEU A 301 46.40 -8.74 11.71
CA LEU A 301 45.43 -7.67 11.88
C LEU A 301 45.39 -7.26 13.36
N LEU A 302 45.60 -5.97 13.62
CA LEU A 302 45.63 -5.41 14.96
C LEU A 302 44.60 -4.28 15.09
N LEU A 303 43.91 -4.17 16.23
CA LEU A 303 42.98 -3.07 16.48
C LEU A 303 43.71 -1.77 16.77
N THR A 304 43.21 -0.67 16.21
CA THR A 304 43.53 0.69 16.66
C THR A 304 42.74 1.02 17.94
N GLY A 305 43.00 2.17 18.57
CA GLY A 305 42.18 2.65 19.69
C GLY A 305 40.69 2.75 19.34
N LYS A 306 40.38 3.33 18.17
CA LYS A 306 39.01 3.42 17.64
C LYS A 306 38.36 2.05 17.39
N GLY A 307 39.14 1.07 16.92
CA GLY A 307 38.65 -0.30 16.73
C GLY A 307 38.36 -1.03 18.04
N ARG A 308 39.16 -0.77 19.08
CA ARG A 308 38.90 -1.30 20.44
C ARG A 308 37.63 -0.72 21.03
N ASP A 309 37.45 0.59 20.97
CA ASP A 309 36.23 1.26 21.45
C ASP A 309 34.98 0.67 20.79
N LEU A 310 35.02 0.44 19.47
CA LEU A 310 33.94 -0.18 18.71
C LEU A 310 33.65 -1.63 19.17
N ALA A 311 34.69 -2.42 19.42
CA ALA A 311 34.57 -3.79 19.88
C ALA A 311 33.98 -3.87 21.30
N GLU A 312 34.42 -2.99 22.19
CA GLU A 312 33.91 -2.89 23.57
C GLU A 312 32.44 -2.45 23.59
N GLU A 313 32.07 -1.44 22.79
CA GLU A 313 30.67 -1.02 22.65
C GLU A 313 29.79 -2.15 22.11
N ALA A 314 30.29 -2.91 21.13
CA ALA A 314 29.54 -4.02 20.53
C ALA A 314 29.32 -5.22 21.49
N MET A 315 30.10 -5.34 22.58
CA MET A 315 29.90 -6.39 23.59
C MET A 315 28.92 -5.99 24.71
N LEU A 316 28.62 -4.69 24.84
CA LEU A 316 27.70 -4.17 25.87
C LEU A 316 26.21 -4.25 25.44
N TYR A 317 25.93 -4.56 24.19
CA TYR A 317 24.59 -4.69 23.59
C TYR A 317 24.33 -6.09 23.07
#